data_AF-A0AAI8FPP3-F1
#
_entry.id   AF-A0AAI8FPP3-F1
#
_cell.length_a   1.000
_cell.length_b   1.000
_cell.length_c   1.000
_cell.angle_alpha   90.00
_cell.angle_beta   90.00
_cell.angle_gamma   90.00
#
_symmetry.space_group_name_H-M   'P 1'
#
loop_
_entity.id
_entity.type
_entity.pdbx_description
1 polymer ?
#
loop_
_entity_poly.entity_id
_entity_poly.type
_entity_poly.pdbx_seq_one_letter_code
_entity_poly.pdbx_strand_id
1 'polypeptide(L)'
;MPPSSAVSPNPRIAPHRVRRAAFAFALVLALHWLAALWLVRFREPFKPVEPENVPVQVELLKPQQIERAPAPAKPAAARPRAAQKRATPAPAPRARAPHRSEPVLSAVESPVESPAAASAAEPASTATAGAATGASGSAASAGATAQPGAASKGEASPGVKFALPPSGELQYDTFYNGMQNMPGTIRWQTDGRSYSLYVSMPMPFVGPYTYESRGRVDAFGIAPERYVETRGRRPPDFAIFNRETKQIVFTSTPNSVALPDGAQDRFSMLMQLAGLVGGDPDAYRPGVTREFFVVDRDSGETWPITTIGDETISTSAGSLDARHFMRLPRRAGDTRRIDIWLAPSLDWLPVRMVQTEPNGSQIELLLHRRTNARGAASESADTSANAHADSSANAGAAPASASGAPLGADNSVNSTEATPAISPAVHEQQQP
;
A
#
# COMPACT_ATOMS: atom_id res chain seq x y z
N MET A 1 5.97 -79.56 34.77
CA MET A 1 6.22 -79.04 33.40
C MET A 1 5.07 -78.13 33.00
N PRO A 2 5.35 -76.94 32.45
CA PRO A 2 4.64 -76.41 31.29
C PRO A 2 5.56 -76.45 30.05
N PRO A 3 5.02 -76.54 28.81
CA PRO A 3 5.82 -76.68 27.59
C PRO A 3 6.36 -75.34 27.07
N SER A 4 7.54 -75.39 26.44
CA SER A 4 8.10 -74.28 25.65
C SER A 4 7.70 -74.37 24.18
N SER A 5 7.24 -73.27 23.58
CA SER A 5 7.19 -73.00 22.12
C SER A 5 6.63 -71.59 21.87
N ALA A 6 7.02 -70.84 20.84
CA ALA A 6 8.20 -70.91 19.98
C ALA A 6 8.44 -69.51 19.34
N VAL A 7 9.69 -69.15 19.05
CA VAL A 7 10.00 -67.86 18.40
C VAL A 7 9.63 -67.92 16.91
N SER A 8 8.76 -67.02 16.45
CA SER A 8 8.38 -66.93 15.04
C SER A 8 9.42 -66.18 14.20
N PRO A 9 9.80 -66.67 13.00
CA PRO A 9 10.88 -66.07 12.20
C PRO A 9 10.41 -64.84 11.39
N ASN A 10 11.34 -63.90 11.21
CA ASN A 10 11.15 -62.65 10.48
C ASN A 10 10.77 -62.90 8.99
N PRO A 11 9.67 -62.31 8.46
CA PRO A 11 9.20 -62.57 7.09
C PRO A 11 10.18 -62.05 6.02
N ARG A 12 10.75 -62.98 5.24
CA ARG A 12 11.61 -62.66 4.09
C ARG A 12 10.82 -61.87 3.03
N ILE A 13 11.19 -60.61 2.79
CA ILE A 13 10.58 -59.78 1.74
C ILE A 13 10.86 -60.42 0.37
N ALA A 14 9.82 -60.95 -0.29
CA ALA A 14 9.96 -61.66 -1.55
C ALA A 14 10.54 -60.76 -2.66
N PRO A 15 11.53 -61.23 -3.46
CA PRO A 15 12.28 -60.38 -4.40
C PRO A 15 11.40 -59.75 -5.50
N HIS A 16 10.27 -60.38 -5.84
CA HIS A 16 9.30 -59.82 -6.78
C HIS A 16 8.61 -58.55 -6.26
N ARG A 17 8.46 -58.37 -4.94
CA ARG A 17 7.94 -57.14 -4.34
C ARG A 17 8.96 -56.00 -4.45
N VAL A 18 10.24 -56.28 -4.20
CA VAL A 18 11.35 -55.32 -4.37
C VAL A 18 11.46 -54.87 -5.83
N ARG A 19 11.41 -55.80 -6.79
CA ARG A 19 11.43 -55.47 -8.23
C ARG A 19 10.24 -54.59 -8.66
N ARG A 20 9.02 -54.86 -8.15
CA ARG A 20 7.84 -54.02 -8.42
C ARG A 20 7.96 -52.63 -7.80
N ALA A 21 8.47 -52.52 -6.58
CA ALA A 21 8.71 -51.22 -5.92
C ALA A 21 9.77 -50.38 -6.67
N ALA A 22 10.88 -51.00 -7.09
CA ALA A 22 11.92 -50.33 -7.89
C ALA A 22 11.39 -49.85 -9.24
N PHE A 23 10.56 -50.65 -9.93
CA PHE A 23 9.92 -50.24 -11.18
C PHE A 23 8.94 -49.07 -10.98
N ALA A 24 8.11 -49.11 -9.93
CA ALA A 24 7.21 -48.01 -9.59
C ALA A 24 7.97 -46.71 -9.26
N PHE A 25 9.07 -46.80 -8.52
CA PHE A 25 9.93 -45.65 -8.21
C PHE A 25 10.59 -45.07 -9.47
N ALA A 26 11.11 -45.91 -10.36
CA ALA A 26 11.66 -45.49 -11.65
C ALA A 26 10.61 -44.83 -12.55
N LEU A 27 9.37 -45.36 -12.58
CA LEU A 27 8.26 -44.77 -13.32
C LEU A 27 7.86 -43.40 -12.75
N VAL A 28 7.81 -43.24 -11.42
CA VAL A 28 7.53 -41.96 -10.76
C VAL A 28 8.64 -40.94 -11.07
N LEU A 29 9.92 -41.33 -11.05
CA LEU A 29 11.02 -40.46 -11.46
C LEU A 29 10.93 -40.05 -12.94
N ALA A 30 10.61 -40.99 -13.84
CA ALA A 30 10.42 -40.70 -15.26
C ALA A 30 9.25 -39.72 -15.50
N LEU A 31 8.15 -39.86 -14.77
CA LEU A 31 7.01 -38.94 -14.80
C LEU A 31 7.38 -37.55 -14.28
N HIS A 32 8.16 -37.44 -13.20
CA HIS A 32 8.67 -36.16 -12.70
C HIS A 32 9.64 -35.50 -13.70
N TRP A 33 10.48 -36.28 -14.37
CA TRP A 33 11.39 -35.79 -15.41
C TRP A 33 10.63 -35.30 -16.65
N LEU A 34 9.60 -36.03 -17.08
CA LEU A 34 8.67 -35.61 -18.15
C LEU A 34 7.90 -34.34 -17.76
N ALA A 35 7.41 -34.24 -16.53
CA ALA A 35 6.75 -33.03 -16.03
C ALA A 35 7.72 -31.83 -15.96
N ALA A 36 8.98 -32.04 -15.56
CA ALA A 36 10.01 -31.01 -15.58
C ALA A 36 10.36 -30.56 -17.00
N LEU A 37 10.52 -31.49 -17.95
CA LEU A 37 10.72 -31.18 -19.38
C LEU A 37 9.53 -30.42 -19.97
N TRP A 38 8.31 -30.86 -19.68
CA TRP A 38 7.09 -30.17 -20.10
C TRP A 38 7.05 -28.74 -19.52
N LEU A 39 7.30 -28.59 -18.22
CA LEU A 39 7.30 -27.28 -17.55
C LEU A 39 8.46 -26.38 -18.02
N VAL A 40 9.57 -26.91 -18.53
CA VAL A 40 10.64 -26.12 -19.18
C VAL A 40 10.29 -25.75 -20.63
N ARG A 41 9.54 -26.60 -21.35
CA ARG A 41 9.18 -26.40 -22.76
C ARG A 41 7.91 -25.56 -22.98
N PHE A 42 6.99 -25.59 -22.02
CA PHE A 42 5.70 -24.85 -22.04
C PHE A 42 5.67 -23.66 -21.05
N ARG A 43 6.75 -23.42 -20.30
CA ARG A 43 7.07 -22.05 -19.92
C ARG A 43 7.47 -21.33 -21.19
N GLU A 44 6.63 -20.42 -21.69
CA GLU A 44 7.17 -19.35 -22.52
C GLU A 44 8.18 -18.60 -21.64
N PRO A 45 9.47 -18.52 -22.01
CA PRO A 45 10.35 -17.58 -21.35
C PRO A 45 9.79 -16.20 -21.68
N PHE A 46 9.36 -15.45 -20.65
CA PHE A 46 9.06 -14.04 -20.81
C PHE A 46 10.30 -13.41 -21.44
N LYS A 47 10.25 -13.13 -22.74
CA LYS A 47 11.35 -12.48 -23.43
C LYS A 47 11.56 -11.18 -22.67
N PRO A 48 12.74 -10.93 -22.09
CA PRO A 48 13.03 -9.59 -21.65
C PRO A 48 12.75 -8.70 -22.85
N VAL A 49 12.03 -7.60 -22.65
CA VAL A 49 12.21 -6.46 -23.55
C VAL A 49 13.69 -6.14 -23.40
N GLU A 50 14.47 -6.65 -24.36
CA GLU A 50 15.88 -6.37 -24.49
C GLU A 50 15.99 -4.85 -24.47
N PRO A 51 16.94 -4.25 -23.72
CA PRO A 51 17.00 -2.81 -23.57
C PRO A 51 17.38 -2.20 -24.92
N GLU A 52 16.35 -1.98 -25.74
CA GLU A 52 16.34 -1.01 -26.80
C GLU A 52 16.90 0.25 -26.17
N ASN A 53 18.04 0.69 -26.68
CA ASN A 53 18.72 1.87 -26.18
C ASN A 53 17.95 3.08 -26.71
N VAL A 54 16.73 3.25 -26.20
CA VAL A 54 15.91 4.45 -26.35
C VAL A 54 16.86 5.61 -26.07
N PRO A 55 17.07 6.54 -27.02
CA PRO A 55 17.97 7.67 -26.85
C PRO A 55 17.28 8.69 -25.92
N VAL A 56 17.16 8.30 -24.66
CA VAL A 56 16.46 9.03 -23.62
C VAL A 56 17.21 10.34 -23.37
N GLN A 57 16.54 11.46 -23.68
CA GLN A 57 16.88 12.72 -23.05
C GLN A 57 16.47 12.58 -21.58
N VAL A 58 17.44 12.27 -20.72
CA VAL A 58 17.19 11.92 -19.31
C VAL A 58 16.84 13.17 -18.50
N GLU A 59 15.60 13.63 -18.64
CA GLU A 59 15.02 14.55 -17.67
C GLU A 59 14.81 13.78 -16.35
N LEU A 60 15.81 13.88 -15.49
CA LEU A 60 15.86 13.26 -14.17
C LEU A 60 15.05 14.10 -13.19
N LEU A 61 13.74 13.84 -13.14
CA LEU A 61 12.83 14.49 -12.21
C LEU A 61 13.15 14.03 -10.78
N LYS A 62 13.63 14.95 -9.95
CA LYS A 62 13.87 14.71 -8.52
C LYS A 62 12.63 14.99 -7.67
N PRO A 63 12.56 14.52 -6.41
CA PRO A 63 11.56 14.99 -5.44
C PRO A 63 11.57 16.51 -5.35
N GLN A 64 10.41 17.11 -5.56
CA GLN A 64 10.17 18.55 -5.60
C GLN A 64 8.84 18.82 -4.89
N GLN A 65 8.65 20.05 -4.40
CA GLN A 65 7.39 20.41 -3.77
C GLN A 65 6.25 20.41 -4.80
N ILE A 66 5.07 19.99 -4.37
CA ILE A 66 3.87 20.01 -5.19
C ILE A 66 3.34 21.44 -5.31
N GLU A 67 2.74 21.78 -6.46
CA GLU A 67 2.05 23.06 -6.60
C GLU A 67 0.94 23.17 -5.55
N ARG A 68 0.85 24.33 -4.90
CA ARG A 68 -0.17 24.61 -3.90
C ARG A 68 -0.76 25.99 -4.14
N ALA A 69 -2.05 26.02 -4.45
CA ALA A 69 -2.82 27.26 -4.53
C ALA A 69 -2.64 28.08 -3.24
N PRO A 70 -2.52 29.43 -3.32
CA PRO A 70 -2.32 30.27 -2.15
C PRO A 70 -3.38 29.99 -1.08
N ALA A 71 -2.92 29.65 0.13
CA ALA A 71 -3.81 29.42 1.25
C ALA A 71 -4.68 30.68 1.47
N PRO A 72 -6.02 30.56 1.54
CA PRO A 72 -6.90 31.72 1.63
C PRO A 72 -6.50 32.56 2.83
N ALA A 73 -6.13 33.81 2.57
CA ALA A 73 -5.48 34.68 3.55
C ALA A 73 -6.32 34.74 4.83
N LYS A 74 -5.79 34.15 5.92
CA LYS A 74 -6.45 34.07 7.22
C LYS A 74 -6.98 35.47 7.57
N PRO A 75 -8.30 35.68 7.75
CA PRO A 75 -8.85 37.00 7.99
C PRO A 75 -8.07 37.69 9.10
N ALA A 76 -7.51 38.86 8.78
CA ALA A 76 -6.63 39.57 9.70
C ALA A 76 -7.42 39.87 10.97
N ALA A 77 -7.08 39.18 12.07
CA ALA A 77 -7.80 39.27 13.32
C ALA A 77 -7.82 40.74 13.75
N ALA A 78 -9.01 41.34 13.74
CA ALA A 78 -9.16 42.78 13.94
C ALA A 78 -8.49 43.16 15.27
N ARG A 79 -7.45 44.00 15.19
CA ARG A 79 -6.67 44.42 16.36
C ARG A 79 -7.66 44.89 17.44
N PRO A 80 -7.72 44.25 18.63
CA PRO A 80 -8.65 44.68 19.66
C PRO A 80 -8.32 46.14 20.01
N ARG A 81 -9.27 47.03 19.72
CA ARG A 81 -9.16 48.46 20.02
C ARG A 81 -8.86 48.59 21.52
N ALA A 82 -7.73 49.23 21.84
CA ALA A 82 -7.21 49.25 23.21
C ALA A 82 -8.27 49.69 24.22
N ALA A 83 -8.73 48.75 25.05
CA ALA A 83 -9.64 49.04 26.14
C ALA A 83 -8.90 49.92 27.16
N GLN A 84 -9.49 51.05 27.51
CA GLN A 84 -8.89 51.99 28.45
C GLN A 84 -8.75 51.34 29.83
N LYS A 85 -7.60 51.54 30.49
CA LYS A 85 -7.38 51.09 31.86
C LYS A 85 -8.42 51.72 32.78
N ARG A 86 -9.32 50.90 33.36
CA ARG A 86 -10.12 51.30 34.53
C ARG A 86 -9.41 50.80 35.79
N ALA A 87 -9.34 51.64 36.82
CA ALA A 87 -8.51 51.40 38.00
C ALA A 87 -9.07 50.33 38.96
N THR A 88 -8.17 49.65 39.66
CA THR A 88 -8.45 48.64 40.68
C THR A 88 -8.72 49.27 42.06
N PRO A 89 -9.79 48.88 42.78
CA PRO A 89 -9.93 49.15 44.21
C PRO A 89 -9.18 48.11 45.07
N ALA A 90 -8.75 48.49 46.27
CA ALA A 90 -8.07 47.62 47.24
C ALA A 90 -9.05 46.96 48.26
N PRO A 91 -8.66 45.86 48.96
CA PRO A 91 -9.60 45.04 49.75
C PRO A 91 -9.52 45.20 51.28
N ALA A 92 -10.65 45.02 51.98
CA ALA A 92 -10.79 44.73 53.42
C ALA A 92 -12.25 44.36 53.77
N PRO A 93 -12.56 43.74 54.94
CA PRO A 93 -11.86 42.68 55.67
C PRO A 93 -12.78 41.45 55.93
N ARG A 94 -12.34 40.47 56.75
CA ARG A 94 -13.09 39.24 57.09
C ARG A 94 -14.17 39.41 58.17
N ALA A 95 -15.20 38.56 58.12
CA ALA A 95 -16.07 38.19 59.25
C ALA A 95 -16.16 36.65 59.39
N ARG A 96 -16.88 36.14 60.41
CA ARG A 96 -16.72 34.77 60.98
C ARG A 96 -17.95 33.87 60.77
N ALA A 97 -17.73 32.56 60.63
CA ALA A 97 -18.76 31.52 60.47
C ALA A 97 -19.53 31.20 61.77
N PRO A 98 -20.61 30.40 61.70
CA PRO A 98 -20.52 29.03 62.26
C PRO A 98 -21.35 27.92 61.57
N HIS A 99 -20.82 26.68 61.61
CA HIS A 99 -21.51 25.36 61.76
C HIS A 99 -22.64 24.93 60.76
N ARG A 100 -22.96 23.65 60.51
CA ARG A 100 -22.43 22.31 60.90
C ARG A 100 -22.99 21.28 59.89
N SER A 101 -22.26 20.19 59.59
CA SER A 101 -22.74 18.78 59.60
C SER A 101 -21.70 17.78 59.06
N GLU A 102 -21.45 16.75 59.86
CA GLU A 102 -20.79 15.47 59.55
C GLU A 102 -21.88 14.36 59.46
N PRO A 103 -21.62 13.07 59.12
CA PRO A 103 -20.35 12.30 59.10
C PRO A 103 -20.10 11.60 57.72
N VAL A 104 -19.36 10.50 57.48
CA VAL A 104 -18.81 9.40 58.32
C VAL A 104 -17.53 8.75 57.74
N LEU A 105 -16.60 8.41 58.65
CA LEU A 105 -15.73 7.23 58.73
C LEU A 105 -14.66 6.84 57.67
N SER A 106 -13.60 6.25 58.24
CA SER A 106 -12.57 5.34 57.69
C SER A 106 -11.35 5.94 56.98
N ALA A 107 -10.20 5.83 57.64
CA ALA A 107 -8.87 6.25 57.21
C ALA A 107 -7.84 5.11 57.33
N VAL A 108 -6.70 5.25 56.63
CA VAL A 108 -5.35 4.67 56.84
C VAL A 108 -4.43 5.55 55.94
N GLU A 109 -3.51 6.43 56.35
CA GLU A 109 -2.60 6.58 57.51
C GLU A 109 -1.44 5.56 57.54
N SER A 110 -0.13 5.89 57.51
CA SER A 110 0.62 7.14 57.31
C SER A 110 2.12 6.82 56.94
N PRO A 111 3.00 7.81 56.65
CA PRO A 111 4.36 7.58 56.14
C PRO A 111 5.50 7.71 57.20
N VAL A 112 6.70 7.21 56.84
CA VAL A 112 8.04 7.49 57.42
C VAL A 112 9.02 7.36 56.23
N GLU A 113 9.80 8.34 55.77
CA GLU A 113 10.83 9.23 56.37
C GLU A 113 12.25 8.61 56.42
N SER A 114 13.28 9.45 56.23
CA SER A 114 14.70 9.11 56.09
C SER A 114 15.46 9.27 57.42
N PRO A 115 16.68 8.71 57.55
CA PRO A 115 17.82 9.62 57.79
C PRO A 115 19.11 9.24 57.02
N ALA A 116 20.17 10.03 57.19
CA ALA A 116 21.43 9.93 56.45
C ALA A 116 22.70 10.06 57.33
N ALA A 117 23.81 9.44 56.89
CA ALA A 117 25.23 9.68 57.23
C ALA A 117 26.09 8.86 56.22
N ALA A 118 27.06 9.41 55.47
CA ALA A 118 28.41 9.85 55.88
C ALA A 118 29.28 8.71 56.45
N SER A 119 30.54 8.45 56.03
CA SER A 119 31.42 9.05 55.00
C SER A 119 32.52 8.00 54.64
N ALA A 120 33.45 8.12 53.67
CA ALA A 120 33.90 9.20 52.77
C ALA A 120 34.20 8.60 51.36
N ALA A 121 35.20 8.91 50.51
CA ALA A 121 36.45 9.70 50.57
C ALA A 121 36.92 10.16 49.15
N GLU A 122 38.13 10.74 49.07
CA GLU A 122 38.82 11.31 47.88
C GLU A 122 40.37 11.16 48.08
N PRO A 123 41.28 11.63 47.20
CA PRO A 123 41.16 12.21 45.84
C PRO A 123 41.96 11.33 44.83
N ALA A 124 42.65 11.72 43.73
CA ALA A 124 42.98 13.00 43.09
C ALA A 124 43.43 12.81 41.61
N SER A 125 43.43 13.92 40.83
CA SER A 125 44.36 14.24 39.71
C SER A 125 44.42 13.34 38.45
N THR A 126 44.67 13.86 37.23
CA THR A 126 44.83 15.26 36.75
C THR A 126 44.45 15.36 35.28
N ALA A 127 43.96 16.53 34.85
CA ALA A 127 43.92 16.90 33.43
C ALA A 127 45.28 17.46 32.96
N THR A 128 45.48 17.60 31.65
CA THR A 128 46.60 18.38 31.08
C THR A 128 46.13 19.07 29.80
N ALA A 129 46.46 20.35 29.65
CA ALA A 129 46.12 21.16 28.49
C ALA A 129 47.38 21.45 27.65
N GLY A 130 47.20 21.67 26.35
CA GLY A 130 48.23 22.19 25.45
C GLY A 130 47.65 23.31 24.59
N ALA A 131 48.34 24.44 24.50
CA ALA A 131 47.86 25.63 23.80
C ALA A 131 49.01 26.36 23.10
N ALA A 132 48.73 26.94 21.92
CA ALA A 132 49.56 27.96 21.29
C ALA A 132 48.74 28.82 20.30
N THR A 133 48.89 30.15 20.46
CA THR A 133 48.87 31.24 19.45
C THR A 133 48.41 30.95 18.01
N GLY A 134 47.65 31.80 17.31
CA GLY A 134 47.10 33.12 17.67
C GLY A 134 47.44 34.21 16.63
N ALA A 135 46.44 34.93 16.12
CA ALA A 135 46.59 36.11 15.25
C ALA A 135 45.38 37.05 15.40
N SER A 136 45.60 38.36 15.35
CA SER A 136 44.54 39.38 15.47
C SER A 136 44.09 39.91 14.11
N GLY A 137 42.80 40.20 13.97
CA GLY A 137 42.22 40.89 12.81
C GLY A 137 40.97 41.66 13.21
N SER A 138 41.10 42.97 13.43
CA SER A 138 39.97 43.84 13.76
C SER A 138 39.40 44.49 12.50
N ALA A 139 38.08 44.43 12.35
CA ALA A 139 37.31 45.18 11.34
C ALA A 139 35.98 45.63 11.94
N ALA A 140 35.47 46.78 11.51
CA ALA A 140 34.48 47.55 12.26
C ALA A 140 33.01 47.35 11.81
N SER A 141 32.13 47.82 12.69
CA SER A 141 30.67 47.90 12.55
C SER A 141 30.15 48.40 11.20
N ALA A 142 29.10 47.75 10.70
CA ALA A 142 28.10 48.35 9.81
C ALA A 142 26.70 47.83 10.20
N GLY A 143 25.96 48.60 11.01
CA GLY A 143 24.61 48.25 11.44
C GLY A 143 23.57 48.50 10.34
N ALA A 144 23.07 47.45 9.70
CA ALA A 144 21.96 47.55 8.73
C ALA A 144 20.62 47.34 9.46
N THR A 145 19.85 48.41 9.63
CA THR A 145 18.47 48.34 10.14
C THR A 145 17.54 47.73 9.08
N ALA A 146 17.28 46.43 9.21
CA ALA A 146 16.33 45.72 8.36
C ALA A 146 14.89 46.23 8.60
N GLN A 147 14.45 47.17 7.75
CA GLN A 147 13.07 47.62 7.64
C GLN A 147 12.14 46.40 7.45
N PRO A 148 11.02 46.27 8.19
CA PRO A 148 10.05 45.21 7.94
C PRO A 148 9.42 45.37 6.55
N GLY A 149 9.94 44.63 5.58
CA GLY A 149 9.37 44.56 4.22
C GLY A 149 7.92 44.11 4.29
N ALA A 150 7.06 44.73 3.49
CA ALA A 150 5.65 44.38 3.45
C ALA A 150 5.48 42.89 3.11
N ALA A 151 4.61 42.20 3.85
CA ALA A 151 4.30 40.80 3.55
C ALA A 151 3.70 40.71 2.14
N SER A 152 4.45 40.12 1.20
CA SER A 152 3.93 39.82 -0.12
C SER A 152 2.68 38.93 0.03
N LYS A 153 1.67 39.16 -0.80
CA LYS A 153 0.63 38.14 -0.98
C LYS A 153 1.34 36.88 -1.47
N GLY A 154 1.12 35.75 -0.80
CA GLY A 154 1.73 34.49 -1.20
C GLY A 154 1.36 34.17 -2.64
N GLU A 155 2.31 34.32 -3.55
CA GLU A 155 2.20 33.84 -4.92
C GLU A 155 2.11 32.30 -4.89
N ALA A 156 1.48 31.72 -5.91
CA ALA A 156 1.49 30.27 -6.05
C ALA A 156 2.95 29.83 -6.26
N SER A 157 3.47 28.99 -5.38
CA SER A 157 4.83 28.47 -5.53
C SER A 157 4.86 27.59 -6.79
N PRO A 158 5.73 27.86 -7.78
CA PRO A 158 5.90 26.97 -8.91
C PRO A 158 6.40 25.61 -8.37
N GLY A 159 5.57 24.59 -8.54
CA GLY A 159 5.80 23.25 -8.03
C GLY A 159 5.26 22.21 -9.01
N VAL A 160 5.48 20.94 -8.72
CA VAL A 160 4.99 19.86 -9.58
C VAL A 160 3.50 19.68 -9.36
N LYS A 161 2.68 19.70 -10.41
CA LYS A 161 1.24 19.43 -10.29
C LYS A 161 1.01 18.03 -9.68
N PHE A 162 -0.02 17.90 -8.86
CA PHE A 162 -0.29 16.65 -8.15
C PHE A 162 -1.80 16.48 -7.92
N ALA A 163 -2.36 15.39 -8.45
CA ALA A 163 -3.75 15.00 -8.28
C ALA A 163 -3.82 13.79 -7.33
N LEU A 164 -4.11 14.01 -6.05
CA LEU A 164 -4.13 12.94 -5.05
C LEU A 164 -5.11 11.81 -5.46
N PRO A 165 -4.68 10.52 -5.55
CA PRO A 165 -5.53 9.46 -6.06
C PRO A 165 -6.81 9.25 -5.23
N PRO A 166 -7.95 8.91 -5.85
CA PRO A 166 -9.23 8.77 -5.16
C PRO A 166 -9.32 7.49 -4.31
N SER A 167 -9.92 7.62 -3.12
CA SER A 167 -10.12 6.51 -2.17
C SER A 167 -10.96 5.35 -2.76
N GLY A 168 -10.47 4.12 -2.61
CA GLY A 168 -11.13 2.91 -3.11
C GLY A 168 -10.41 1.62 -2.73
N GLU A 169 -11.03 0.49 -3.08
CA GLU A 169 -10.43 -0.84 -3.02
C GLU A 169 -10.21 -1.37 -4.44
N LEU A 170 -9.04 -1.94 -4.67
CA LEU A 170 -8.60 -2.52 -5.93
C LEU A 170 -8.29 -4.00 -5.67
N GLN A 171 -9.01 -4.88 -6.36
CA GLN A 171 -8.88 -6.33 -6.25
C GLN A 171 -8.18 -6.84 -7.51
N TYR A 172 -7.20 -7.73 -7.34
CA TYR A 172 -6.30 -8.16 -8.40
C TYR A 172 -6.33 -9.68 -8.58
N ASP A 173 -6.28 -10.12 -9.83
CA ASP A 173 -5.81 -11.46 -10.15
C ASP A 173 -4.30 -11.52 -9.85
N THR A 174 -3.92 -12.38 -8.90
CA THR A 174 -2.51 -12.59 -8.49
C THR A 174 -1.92 -13.74 -9.30
N PHE A 175 -0.72 -13.57 -9.84
CA PHE A 175 0.03 -14.65 -10.49
C PHE A 175 1.43 -14.80 -9.85
N TYR A 176 1.88 -16.04 -9.72
CA TYR A 176 3.25 -16.39 -9.30
C TYR A 176 3.87 -17.31 -10.35
N ASN A 177 4.91 -16.84 -11.04
CA ASN A 177 5.51 -17.50 -12.21
C ASN A 177 4.46 -17.90 -13.27
N GLY A 178 3.49 -17.02 -13.56
CA GLY A 178 2.38 -17.27 -14.49
C GLY A 178 1.24 -18.16 -13.97
N MET A 179 1.37 -18.78 -12.79
CA MET A 179 0.28 -19.55 -12.17
C MET A 179 -0.64 -18.62 -11.37
N GLN A 180 -1.94 -18.62 -11.65
CA GLN A 180 -2.91 -17.82 -10.90
C GLN A 180 -3.02 -18.32 -9.44
N ASN A 181 -3.16 -17.39 -8.52
CA ASN A 181 -3.25 -17.59 -7.07
C ASN A 181 -4.49 -16.87 -6.52
N MET A 182 -4.70 -16.94 -5.20
CA MET A 182 -5.81 -16.23 -4.55
C MET A 182 -5.74 -14.71 -4.84
N PRO A 183 -6.88 -14.01 -5.00
CA PRO A 183 -6.90 -12.59 -5.35
C PRO A 183 -6.16 -11.70 -4.35
N GLY A 184 -5.41 -10.74 -4.89
CA GLY A 184 -4.75 -9.68 -4.13
C GLY A 184 -5.68 -8.51 -3.87
N THR A 185 -5.33 -7.64 -2.93
CA THR A 185 -6.12 -6.44 -2.62
C THR A 185 -5.21 -5.27 -2.25
N ILE A 186 -5.47 -4.11 -2.84
CA ILE A 186 -4.97 -2.81 -2.39
C ILE A 186 -6.16 -1.96 -1.96
N ARG A 187 -6.20 -1.53 -0.70
CA ARG A 187 -7.19 -0.59 -0.19
C ARG A 187 -6.50 0.74 0.13
N TRP A 188 -6.89 1.78 -0.58
CA TRP A 188 -6.37 3.14 -0.46
C TRP A 188 -7.47 4.07 0.08
N GLN A 189 -7.16 4.84 1.12
CA GLN A 189 -8.09 5.76 1.77
C GLN A 189 -7.39 7.05 2.17
N THR A 190 -7.95 8.20 1.83
CA THR A 190 -7.46 9.53 2.22
C THR A 190 -8.61 10.54 2.40
N ASP A 191 -8.42 11.53 3.27
CA ASP A 191 -9.28 12.71 3.44
C ASP A 191 -8.67 13.98 2.78
N GLY A 192 -7.55 13.85 2.06
CA GLY A 192 -6.79 14.97 1.51
C GLY A 192 -5.70 15.53 2.44
N ARG A 193 -5.62 15.08 3.69
CA ARG A 193 -4.58 15.49 4.67
C ARG A 193 -3.86 14.30 5.28
N SER A 194 -4.59 13.24 5.58
CA SER A 194 -4.11 11.96 6.10
C SER A 194 -4.43 10.84 5.11
N TYR A 195 -3.70 9.73 5.18
CA TYR A 195 -4.00 8.55 4.39
C TYR A 195 -3.75 7.25 5.16
N SER A 196 -4.40 6.18 4.70
CA SER A 196 -4.00 4.80 4.97
C SER A 196 -4.03 3.96 3.70
N LEU A 197 -3.04 3.09 3.57
CA LEU A 197 -2.85 2.16 2.48
C LEU A 197 -2.66 0.78 3.10
N TYR A 198 -3.44 -0.19 2.64
CA TYR A 198 -3.33 -1.60 3.01
C TYR A 198 -3.17 -2.44 1.75
N VAL A 199 -2.22 -3.36 1.75
CA VAL A 199 -2.00 -4.31 0.65
C VAL A 199 -1.95 -5.73 1.20
N SER A 200 -2.59 -6.67 0.50
CA SER A 200 -2.48 -8.11 0.73
C SER A 200 -2.18 -8.80 -0.59
N MET A 201 -1.07 -9.55 -0.64
CA MET A 201 -0.68 -10.39 -1.78
C MET A 201 -0.57 -11.85 -1.32
N PRO A 202 -1.52 -12.73 -1.69
CA PRO A 202 -1.45 -14.15 -1.37
C PRO A 202 -0.27 -14.85 -2.05
N MET A 203 0.76 -15.20 -1.29
CA MET A 203 1.95 -15.90 -1.78
C MET A 203 1.83 -17.41 -1.49
N PRO A 204 2.00 -18.29 -2.50
CA PRO A 204 1.86 -19.73 -2.33
C PRO A 204 2.91 -20.30 -1.37
N PHE A 205 2.55 -21.36 -0.65
CA PHE A 205 3.35 -22.07 0.36
C PHE A 205 3.76 -21.27 1.62
N VAL A 206 3.93 -19.95 1.54
CA VAL A 206 4.43 -19.11 2.64
C VAL A 206 3.33 -18.32 3.37
N GLY A 207 2.14 -18.18 2.78
CA GLY A 207 1.04 -17.35 3.29
C GLY A 207 1.10 -15.91 2.75
N PRO A 208 0.05 -15.11 2.97
CA PRO A 208 -0.03 -13.76 2.40
C PRO A 208 1.10 -12.86 2.88
N TYR A 209 1.58 -12.00 1.99
CA TYR A 209 2.44 -10.88 2.34
C TYR A 209 1.55 -9.65 2.48
N THR A 210 1.52 -9.04 3.66
CA THR A 210 0.70 -7.85 3.94
C THR A 210 1.56 -6.65 4.24
N TYR A 211 1.10 -5.50 3.76
CA TYR A 211 1.78 -4.21 3.88
C TYR A 211 0.79 -3.17 4.35
N GLU A 212 1.19 -2.35 5.32
CA GLU A 212 0.42 -1.19 5.73
C GLU A 212 1.29 0.06 5.67
N SER A 213 0.76 1.15 5.13
CA SER A 213 1.39 2.45 5.16
C SER A 213 0.37 3.49 5.66
N ARG A 214 0.78 4.30 6.62
CA ARG A 214 -0.03 5.41 7.16
C ARG A 214 0.83 6.66 7.30
N GLY A 215 0.20 7.80 7.09
CA GLY A 215 0.84 9.10 7.18
C GLY A 215 -0.06 10.19 6.64
N ARG A 216 0.55 11.18 5.98
CA ARG A 216 -0.13 12.41 5.57
C ARG A 216 0.17 12.81 4.13
N VAL A 217 -0.49 13.88 3.68
CA VAL A 217 -0.23 14.57 2.43
C VAL A 217 0.39 15.93 2.79
N ASP A 218 1.63 16.18 2.39
CA ASP A 218 2.39 17.38 2.76
C ASP A 218 2.85 18.22 1.56
N ALA A 219 3.93 18.98 1.70
CA ALA A 219 4.46 19.82 0.63
C ALA A 219 5.05 19.02 -0.54
N PHE A 220 5.27 17.71 -0.41
CA PHE A 220 5.82 16.84 -1.45
C PHE A 220 4.82 15.80 -1.97
N GLY A 221 3.55 15.86 -1.58
CA GLY A 221 2.55 14.82 -1.87
C GLY A 221 2.42 13.83 -0.70
N ILE A 222 2.31 12.54 -1.00
CA ILE A 222 2.20 11.47 0.01
C ILE A 222 3.47 11.42 0.86
N ALA A 223 3.30 11.34 2.17
CA ALA A 223 4.34 11.41 3.17
C ALA A 223 4.10 10.34 4.26
N PRO A 224 4.67 9.13 4.11
CA PRO A 224 4.52 8.05 5.08
C PRO A 224 5.13 8.39 6.42
N GLU A 225 4.46 8.04 7.51
CA GLU A 225 4.94 8.21 8.89
C GLU A 225 5.25 6.84 9.53
N ARG A 226 4.50 5.80 9.15
CA ARG A 226 4.72 4.41 9.57
C ARG A 226 4.41 3.44 8.44
N TYR A 227 5.40 2.63 8.09
CA TYR A 227 5.28 1.45 7.23
C TYR A 227 5.32 0.17 8.08
N VAL A 228 4.58 -0.85 7.66
CA VAL A 228 4.46 -2.17 8.29
C VAL A 228 4.57 -3.24 7.20
N GLU A 229 5.34 -4.30 7.44
CA GLU A 229 5.46 -5.43 6.51
C GLU A 229 5.43 -6.78 7.23
N THR A 230 4.50 -7.66 6.83
CA THR A 230 4.37 -9.03 7.35
C THR A 230 4.56 -10.04 6.22
N ARG A 231 5.69 -10.77 6.21
CA ARG A 231 5.98 -11.78 5.17
C ARG A 231 5.54 -13.18 5.59
N GLY A 232 4.27 -13.52 5.33
CA GLY A 232 3.68 -14.82 5.67
C GLY A 232 3.40 -14.95 7.17
N ARG A 233 3.83 -16.06 7.77
CA ARG A 233 3.69 -16.32 9.22
C ARG A 233 4.79 -15.71 10.10
N ARG A 234 5.62 -14.81 9.57
CA ARG A 234 6.67 -14.12 10.36
C ARG A 234 6.05 -12.95 11.16
N PRO A 235 6.66 -12.53 12.28
CA PRO A 235 6.31 -11.27 12.93
C PRO A 235 6.40 -10.08 11.95
N PRO A 236 5.59 -9.02 12.15
CA PRO A 236 5.66 -7.80 11.36
C PRO A 236 6.95 -7.02 11.66
N ASP A 237 7.54 -6.44 10.62
CA ASP A 237 8.55 -5.40 10.73
C ASP A 237 7.95 -4.01 10.47
N PHE A 238 8.66 -2.99 10.95
CA PHE A 238 8.23 -1.60 10.90
C PHE A 238 9.37 -0.68 10.47
N ALA A 239 9.02 0.33 9.67
CA ALA A 239 9.86 1.51 9.45
C ALA A 239 9.10 2.77 9.88
N ILE A 240 9.73 3.62 10.71
CA ILE A 240 9.14 4.86 11.24
C ILE A 240 9.88 6.05 10.63
N PHE A 241 9.14 6.96 10.01
CA PHE A 241 9.68 8.12 9.28
C PHE A 241 9.60 9.37 10.16
N ASN A 242 10.54 9.50 11.11
CA ASN A 242 10.57 10.61 12.06
C ASN A 242 11.04 11.91 11.36
N ARG A 243 10.10 12.84 11.15
CA ARG A 243 10.35 14.14 10.51
C ARG A 243 10.87 15.22 11.45
N GLU A 244 10.83 15.00 12.76
CA GLU A 244 11.42 15.89 13.76
C GLU A 244 12.94 15.66 13.83
N THR A 245 13.37 14.39 13.89
CA THR A 245 14.80 14.01 13.86
C THR A 245 15.37 13.85 12.45
N LYS A 246 14.52 13.94 11.41
CA LYS A 246 14.88 13.70 9.99
C LYS A 246 15.57 12.33 9.78
N GLN A 247 15.05 11.29 10.43
CA GLN A 247 15.55 9.91 10.31
C GLN A 247 14.42 8.92 10.06
N ILE A 248 14.75 7.85 9.34
CA ILE A 248 13.97 6.61 9.28
C ILE A 248 14.65 5.59 10.20
N VAL A 249 13.87 4.97 11.09
CA VAL A 249 14.33 3.92 12.00
C VAL A 249 13.56 2.62 11.76
N PHE A 250 14.26 1.49 11.90
CA PHE A 250 13.73 0.14 11.63
C PHE A 250 13.55 -0.67 12.93
N THR A 251 12.73 -1.72 12.88
CA THR A 251 12.65 -2.73 13.96
C THR A 251 13.38 -4.03 13.65
N SER A 252 13.63 -4.31 12.37
CA SER A 252 14.36 -5.49 11.89
C SER A 252 15.84 -5.46 12.25
N THR A 253 16.39 -4.25 12.40
CA THR A 253 17.80 -3.94 12.63
C THR A 253 17.89 -2.67 13.48
N PRO A 254 18.99 -2.46 14.25
CA PRO A 254 19.23 -1.21 14.98
C PRO A 254 19.66 -0.04 14.07
N ASN A 255 19.46 -0.16 12.75
CA ASN A 255 19.92 0.81 11.77
C ASN A 255 18.99 2.02 11.71
N SER A 256 19.53 3.13 11.23
CA SER A 256 18.75 4.28 10.76
C SER A 256 19.32 4.81 9.45
N VAL A 257 18.48 5.48 8.67
CA VAL A 257 18.91 6.24 7.49
C VAL A 257 18.35 7.67 7.57
N ALA A 258 18.97 8.61 6.87
CA ALA A 258 18.41 9.96 6.75
C ALA A 258 17.03 9.93 6.09
N LEU A 259 16.14 10.84 6.49
CA LEU A 259 14.82 11.04 5.89
C LEU A 259 14.87 12.24 4.92
N PRO A 260 15.16 12.02 3.62
CA PRO A 260 15.02 13.08 2.62
C PRO A 260 13.55 13.45 2.42
N ASP A 261 13.31 14.66 1.93
CA ASP A 261 11.96 15.09 1.62
C ASP A 261 11.39 14.34 0.40
N GLY A 262 10.09 14.04 0.45
CA GLY A 262 9.42 13.19 -0.54
C GLY A 262 9.74 11.69 -0.44
N ALA A 263 10.44 11.21 0.60
CA ALA A 263 10.67 9.78 0.85
C ALA A 263 9.36 8.97 0.96
N GLN A 264 9.39 7.75 0.44
CA GLN A 264 8.25 6.82 0.35
C GLN A 264 8.60 5.45 0.95
N ASP A 265 7.59 4.61 1.15
CA ASP A 265 7.75 3.15 1.23
C ASP A 265 7.40 2.49 -0.11
N ARG A 266 7.60 1.17 -0.20
CA ARG A 266 7.41 0.38 -1.44
C ARG A 266 6.03 0.51 -2.09
N PHE A 267 4.96 0.79 -1.32
CA PHE A 267 3.59 0.85 -1.83
C PHE A 267 3.01 2.27 -1.84
N SER A 268 3.38 3.15 -0.90
CA SER A 268 3.04 4.58 -1.01
C SER A 268 3.67 5.23 -2.24
N MET A 269 4.86 4.78 -2.67
CA MET A 269 5.51 5.21 -3.92
C MET A 269 4.59 5.01 -5.14
N LEU A 270 3.80 3.94 -5.21
CA LEU A 270 2.87 3.68 -6.31
C LEU A 270 1.75 4.73 -6.37
N MET A 271 1.19 5.08 -5.20
CA MET A 271 0.15 6.11 -5.10
C MET A 271 0.71 7.52 -5.32
N GLN A 272 1.98 7.74 -4.95
CA GLN A 272 2.68 9.00 -5.20
C GLN A 272 2.98 9.16 -6.69
N LEU A 273 3.41 8.10 -7.39
CA LEU A 273 3.59 8.09 -8.84
C LEU A 273 2.24 8.34 -9.53
N ALA A 274 1.18 7.62 -9.15
CA ALA A 274 -0.17 7.84 -9.66
C ALA A 274 -0.61 9.31 -9.53
N GLY A 275 -0.41 9.92 -8.35
CA GLY A 275 -0.82 11.31 -8.14
C GLY A 275 0.04 12.36 -8.86
N LEU A 276 1.32 12.08 -9.10
CA LEU A 276 2.19 12.95 -9.91
C LEU A 276 1.82 12.85 -11.41
N VAL A 277 1.62 11.64 -11.92
CA VAL A 277 1.26 11.40 -13.32
C VAL A 277 -0.16 11.93 -13.61
N GLY A 278 -1.11 11.73 -12.70
CA GLY A 278 -2.44 12.33 -12.80
C GLY A 278 -2.47 13.85 -12.61
N GLY A 279 -1.43 14.43 -12.02
CA GLY A 279 -1.25 15.88 -11.90
C GLY A 279 -0.70 16.53 -13.18
N ASP A 280 0.27 15.89 -13.84
CA ASP A 280 0.82 16.34 -15.12
C ASP A 280 1.17 15.16 -16.06
N PRO A 281 0.19 14.63 -16.81
CA PRO A 281 0.43 13.52 -17.74
C PRO A 281 1.46 13.84 -18.83
N ASP A 282 1.56 15.11 -19.22
CA ASP A 282 2.48 15.57 -20.26
C ASP A 282 3.93 15.67 -19.78
N ALA A 283 4.17 15.73 -18.47
CA ALA A 283 5.52 15.63 -17.90
C ALA A 283 6.09 14.20 -18.00
N TYR A 284 5.25 13.16 -18.08
CA TYR A 284 5.66 11.76 -18.07
C TYR A 284 5.65 11.14 -19.48
N ARG A 285 6.58 11.61 -20.33
CA ARG A 285 6.81 11.08 -21.69
C ARG A 285 7.81 9.92 -21.68
N PRO A 286 7.84 9.03 -22.69
CA PRO A 286 8.85 7.98 -22.83
C PRO A 286 10.28 8.46 -22.54
N GLY A 287 10.98 7.73 -21.66
CA GLY A 287 12.32 8.06 -21.18
C GLY A 287 12.38 8.96 -19.94
N VAL A 288 11.37 9.80 -19.66
CA VAL A 288 11.39 10.66 -18.47
C VAL A 288 11.48 9.80 -17.21
N THR A 289 12.40 10.15 -16.31
CA THR A 289 12.79 9.31 -15.18
C THR A 289 12.63 10.06 -13.86
N ARG A 290 11.81 9.51 -12.95
CA ARG A 290 11.52 10.09 -11.63
C ARG A 290 12.29 9.36 -10.55
N GLU A 291 13.06 10.08 -9.75
CA GLU A 291 13.69 9.54 -8.54
C GLU A 291 12.71 9.53 -7.35
N PHE A 292 12.63 8.39 -6.67
CA PHE A 292 11.98 8.26 -5.36
C PHE A 292 12.96 7.66 -4.36
N PHE A 293 13.08 8.21 -3.16
CA PHE A 293 13.78 7.51 -2.08
C PHE A 293 12.80 6.52 -1.43
N VAL A 294 13.03 5.21 -1.59
CA VAL A 294 12.07 4.16 -1.22
C VAL A 294 12.63 3.29 -0.11
N VAL A 295 11.81 3.08 0.92
CA VAL A 295 12.11 2.33 2.14
C VAL A 295 11.52 0.91 2.08
N ASP A 296 12.34 -0.10 2.39
CA ASP A 296 11.98 -1.51 2.64
C ASP A 296 12.01 -1.77 4.16
N ARG A 297 11.96 -3.03 4.61
CA ARG A 297 11.90 -3.38 6.04
C ARG A 297 13.14 -2.97 6.88
N ASP A 298 14.30 -2.81 6.25
CA ASP A 298 15.62 -2.70 6.90
C ASP A 298 16.57 -1.64 6.28
N SER A 299 16.12 -0.97 5.22
CA SER A 299 16.98 -0.17 4.33
C SER A 299 16.16 0.86 3.53
N GLY A 300 16.85 1.88 3.00
CA GLY A 300 16.28 2.85 2.08
C GLY A 300 17.23 3.11 0.91
N GLU A 301 16.72 3.08 -0.32
CA GLU A 301 17.50 3.22 -1.55
C GLU A 301 16.74 4.08 -2.57
N THR A 302 17.43 4.91 -3.36
CA THR A 302 16.80 5.66 -4.45
C THR A 302 16.39 4.73 -5.60
N TRP A 303 15.13 4.80 -6.01
CA TRP A 303 14.55 4.06 -7.13
C TRP A 303 14.31 5.03 -8.30
N PRO A 304 15.06 4.92 -9.41
CA PRO A 304 14.73 5.58 -10.67
C PRO A 304 13.58 4.84 -11.35
N ILE A 305 12.44 5.51 -11.52
CA ILE A 305 11.26 5.01 -12.22
C ILE A 305 11.15 5.73 -13.56
N THR A 306 11.38 5.01 -14.65
CA THR A 306 11.37 5.53 -16.02
C THR A 306 10.05 5.22 -16.70
N THR A 307 9.45 6.23 -17.36
CA THR A 307 8.33 6.01 -18.27
C THR A 307 8.80 5.27 -19.51
N ILE A 308 8.14 4.17 -19.86
CA ILE A 308 8.47 3.38 -21.06
C ILE A 308 7.60 3.82 -22.24
N GLY A 309 6.26 3.81 -22.07
CA GLY A 309 5.31 4.17 -23.11
C GLY A 309 3.87 3.92 -22.68
N ASP A 310 2.93 4.17 -23.59
CA ASP A 310 1.52 3.84 -23.41
C ASP A 310 1.21 2.53 -24.17
N GLU A 311 0.58 1.56 -23.49
CA GLU A 311 0.18 0.27 -24.08
C GLU A 311 -1.22 -0.16 -23.62
N THR A 312 -1.90 -0.94 -24.47
CA THR A 312 -3.20 -1.56 -24.12
C THR A 312 -2.96 -2.90 -23.42
N ILE A 313 -3.29 -2.99 -22.13
CA ILE A 313 -3.27 -4.26 -21.38
C ILE A 313 -4.63 -4.95 -21.45
N SER A 314 -4.63 -6.29 -21.42
CA SER A 314 -5.85 -7.09 -21.30
C SER A 314 -6.04 -7.55 -19.85
N THR A 315 -7.20 -7.28 -19.27
CA THR A 315 -7.57 -7.71 -17.91
C THR A 315 -8.79 -8.64 -17.94
N SER A 316 -9.12 -9.27 -16.81
CA SER A 316 -10.36 -10.05 -16.65
C SER A 316 -11.64 -9.19 -16.70
N ALA A 317 -11.52 -7.85 -16.67
CA ALA A 317 -12.59 -6.88 -16.88
C ALA A 317 -12.62 -6.28 -18.31
N GLY A 318 -11.70 -6.68 -19.20
CA GLY A 318 -11.55 -6.14 -20.56
C GLY A 318 -10.21 -5.44 -20.80
N SER A 319 -10.06 -4.84 -21.97
CA SER A 319 -8.84 -4.10 -22.35
C SER A 319 -8.82 -2.69 -21.73
N LEU A 320 -7.65 -2.25 -21.29
CA LEU A 320 -7.40 -0.94 -20.70
C LEU A 320 -6.11 -0.34 -21.27
N ASP A 321 -6.17 0.90 -21.74
CA ASP A 321 -4.96 1.66 -22.07
C ASP A 321 -4.28 2.14 -20.79
N ALA A 322 -2.96 1.94 -20.68
CA ALA A 322 -2.20 2.26 -19.50
C ALA A 322 -0.76 2.67 -19.82
N ARG A 323 -0.22 3.62 -19.06
CA ARG A 323 1.18 4.02 -19.16
C ARG A 323 2.07 3.07 -18.37
N HIS A 324 3.01 2.44 -19.06
CA HIS A 324 4.03 1.56 -18.49
C HIS A 324 5.20 2.37 -17.94
N PHE A 325 5.60 2.03 -16.71
CA PHE A 325 6.78 2.54 -16.02
C PHE A 325 7.62 1.36 -15.54
N MET A 326 8.95 1.50 -15.58
CA MET A 326 9.89 0.47 -15.12
C MET A 326 10.90 1.07 -14.14
N ARG A 327 11.21 0.35 -13.06
CA ARG A 327 12.35 0.67 -12.20
C ARG A 327 13.65 0.25 -12.89
N LEU A 328 14.55 1.20 -13.16
CA LEU A 328 15.86 0.87 -13.73
C LEU A 328 16.77 0.18 -12.69
N PRO A 329 17.73 -0.65 -13.14
CA PRO A 329 18.84 -1.12 -12.31
C PRO A 329 19.64 0.05 -11.73
N ARG A 330 19.83 0.07 -10.40
CA ARG A 330 20.50 1.17 -9.68
C ARG A 330 22.02 1.04 -9.66
N ARG A 331 22.54 -0.15 -9.97
CA ARG A 331 23.95 -0.55 -9.93
C ARG A 331 24.15 -1.83 -10.72
N ALA A 332 25.37 -2.12 -11.13
CA ALA A 332 25.73 -3.41 -11.70
C ALA A 332 25.29 -4.56 -10.75
N GLY A 333 24.59 -5.56 -11.30
CA GLY A 333 24.02 -6.66 -10.53
C GLY A 333 22.65 -6.42 -9.88
N ASP A 334 22.04 -5.23 -10.03
CA ASP A 334 20.65 -4.98 -9.59
C ASP A 334 19.64 -5.60 -10.59
N THR A 335 19.44 -6.92 -10.50
CA THR A 335 18.60 -7.69 -11.42
C THR A 335 17.11 -7.76 -11.04
N ARG A 336 16.68 -7.13 -9.93
CA ARG A 336 15.26 -7.08 -9.56
C ARG A 336 14.52 -6.10 -10.48
N ARG A 337 13.65 -6.59 -11.36
CA ARG A 337 12.80 -5.75 -12.21
C ARG A 337 11.49 -5.42 -11.48
N ILE A 338 11.00 -4.19 -11.63
CA ILE A 338 9.66 -3.78 -11.18
C ILE A 338 9.04 -2.96 -12.30
N ASP A 339 7.89 -3.42 -12.80
CA ASP A 339 7.09 -2.78 -13.83
C ASP A 339 5.72 -2.41 -13.26
N ILE A 340 5.21 -1.24 -13.62
CA ILE A 340 3.98 -0.64 -13.10
C ILE A 340 3.21 -0.06 -14.30
N TRP A 341 1.90 -0.32 -14.39
CA TRP A 341 1.04 0.26 -15.41
C TRP A 341 -0.07 1.07 -14.75
N LEU A 342 -0.24 2.32 -15.18
CA LEU A 342 -1.23 3.26 -14.64
C LEU A 342 -2.25 3.63 -15.72
N ALA A 343 -3.55 3.40 -15.48
CA ALA A 343 -4.59 3.66 -16.49
C ALA A 343 -5.21 5.06 -16.33
N PRO A 344 -5.20 5.93 -17.37
CA PRO A 344 -5.83 7.26 -17.30
C PRO A 344 -7.34 7.17 -17.01
N SER A 345 -8.01 6.15 -17.56
CA SER A 345 -9.43 5.87 -17.37
C SER A 345 -9.82 5.48 -15.94
N LEU A 346 -8.85 5.19 -15.08
CA LEU A 346 -9.05 4.81 -13.68
C LEU A 346 -8.27 5.73 -12.73
N ASP A 347 -8.24 7.04 -13.02
CA ASP A 347 -7.58 8.08 -12.21
C ASP A 347 -6.08 7.83 -12.00
N TRP A 348 -5.41 7.25 -13.00
CA TRP A 348 -3.99 6.84 -12.97
C TRP A 348 -3.63 5.84 -11.86
N LEU A 349 -4.62 5.12 -11.31
CA LEU A 349 -4.37 4.03 -10.37
C LEU A 349 -3.62 2.86 -11.05
N PRO A 350 -2.84 2.08 -10.28
CA PRO A 350 -2.12 0.93 -10.81
C PRO A 350 -3.08 -0.18 -11.26
N VAL A 351 -3.04 -0.50 -12.56
CA VAL A 351 -3.87 -1.56 -13.17
C VAL A 351 -3.12 -2.86 -13.41
N ARG A 352 -1.78 -2.79 -13.48
CA ARG A 352 -0.89 -3.96 -13.52
C ARG A 352 0.38 -3.64 -12.77
N MET A 353 0.93 -4.63 -12.09
CA MET A 353 2.25 -4.57 -11.44
C MET A 353 2.95 -5.91 -11.64
N VAL A 354 4.23 -5.89 -12.02
CA VAL A 354 5.07 -7.08 -12.18
C VAL A 354 6.38 -6.87 -11.44
N GLN A 355 6.72 -7.77 -10.53
CA GLN A 355 7.99 -7.77 -9.81
C GLN A 355 8.73 -9.09 -10.10
N THR A 356 9.86 -8.99 -10.78
CA THR A 356 10.76 -10.12 -11.02
C THR A 356 11.95 -10.03 -10.06
N GLU A 357 12.12 -11.04 -9.24
CA GLU A 357 13.19 -11.15 -8.25
C GLU A 357 14.51 -11.64 -8.87
N PRO A 358 15.69 -11.41 -8.24
CA PRO A 358 16.99 -11.82 -8.75
C PRO A 358 17.18 -13.32 -9.03
N ASN A 359 16.30 -14.17 -8.48
CA ASN A 359 16.24 -15.62 -8.72
C ASN A 359 15.38 -16.00 -9.94
N GLY A 360 14.86 -15.02 -10.69
CA GLY A 360 13.96 -15.21 -11.83
C GLY A 360 12.49 -15.49 -11.46
N SER A 361 12.13 -15.54 -10.17
CA SER A 361 10.72 -15.69 -9.78
C SER A 361 9.95 -14.39 -9.97
N GLN A 362 8.72 -14.48 -10.45
CA GLN A 362 7.88 -13.35 -10.83
C GLN A 362 6.58 -13.34 -10.02
N ILE A 363 6.24 -12.19 -9.47
CA ILE A 363 4.94 -11.89 -8.87
C ILE A 363 4.26 -10.88 -9.78
N GLU A 364 3.03 -11.16 -10.21
CA GLU A 364 2.22 -10.27 -11.02
C GLU A 364 0.86 -10.02 -10.35
N LEU A 365 0.40 -8.78 -10.42
CA LEU A 365 -0.94 -8.35 -10.04
C LEU A 365 -1.59 -7.69 -11.25
N LEU A 366 -2.75 -8.19 -11.66
CA LEU A 366 -3.54 -7.66 -12.78
C LEU A 366 -4.93 -7.25 -12.25
N LEU A 367 -5.38 -6.03 -12.52
CA LEU A 367 -6.61 -5.51 -11.91
C LEU A 367 -7.83 -6.32 -12.38
N HIS A 368 -8.55 -6.89 -11.42
CA HIS A 368 -9.83 -7.57 -11.63
C HIS A 368 -11.01 -6.63 -11.41
N ARG A 369 -10.97 -5.81 -10.36
CA ARG A 369 -12.06 -4.91 -9.98
C ARG A 369 -11.57 -3.69 -9.19
N ARG A 370 -12.21 -2.54 -9.42
CA ARG A 370 -12.11 -1.36 -8.55
C ARG A 370 -13.48 -1.05 -7.93
N THR A 371 -13.54 -0.97 -6.60
CA THR A 371 -14.70 -0.50 -5.85
C THR A 371 -14.38 0.88 -5.25
N ASN A 372 -15.11 1.91 -5.68
CA ASN A 372 -14.93 3.26 -5.16
C ASN A 372 -15.46 3.37 -3.72
N ALA A 373 -14.80 4.16 -2.86
CA ALA A 373 -15.21 4.31 -1.45
C ALA A 373 -16.65 4.84 -1.27
N ARG A 374 -17.22 5.51 -2.28
CA ARG A 374 -18.62 5.95 -2.30
C ARG A 374 -19.61 4.82 -2.65
N GLY A 375 -19.19 3.79 -3.39
CA GLY A 375 -20.04 2.68 -3.83
C GLY A 375 -20.29 1.62 -2.76
N ALA A 376 -19.30 1.37 -1.89
CA ALA A 376 -19.47 0.47 -0.74
C ALA A 376 -20.58 0.93 0.24
N ALA A 377 -20.89 2.25 0.25
CA ALA A 377 -21.98 2.83 1.03
C ALA A 377 -23.36 2.67 0.37
N SER A 378 -23.45 2.42 -0.94
CA SER A 378 -24.71 2.10 -1.63
C SER A 378 -25.00 0.60 -1.64
N GLU A 379 -24.01 -0.26 -1.89
CA GLU A 379 -24.19 -1.73 -1.86
C GLU A 379 -24.67 -2.23 -0.48
N SER A 380 -24.18 -1.60 0.60
CA SER A 380 -24.62 -1.88 1.97
C SER A 380 -26.00 -1.30 2.29
N ALA A 381 -26.46 -0.25 1.60
CA ALA A 381 -27.82 0.27 1.73
C ALA A 381 -28.83 -0.63 1.01
N ASP A 382 -28.56 -1.03 -0.23
CA ASP A 382 -29.46 -1.90 -1.01
C ASP A 382 -29.61 -3.29 -0.37
N THR A 383 -28.52 -3.86 0.15
CA THR A 383 -28.55 -5.12 0.92
C THR A 383 -29.40 -5.00 2.19
N SER A 384 -29.44 -3.81 2.80
CA SER A 384 -30.24 -3.53 4.01
C SER A 384 -31.72 -3.32 3.68
N ALA A 385 -32.03 -2.67 2.56
CA ALA A 385 -33.40 -2.45 2.09
C ALA A 385 -34.12 -3.76 1.73
N ASN A 386 -33.40 -4.69 1.08
CA ASN A 386 -33.97 -5.96 0.64
C ASN A 386 -34.18 -6.98 1.78
N ALA A 387 -33.71 -6.70 3.00
CA ALA A 387 -33.81 -7.57 4.17
C ALA A 387 -35.03 -7.29 5.09
N HIS A 388 -35.98 -6.45 4.64
CA HIS A 388 -37.17 -6.06 5.43
C HIS A 388 -38.52 -6.30 4.71
N ALA A 389 -38.54 -7.02 3.57
CA ALA A 389 -39.77 -7.34 2.85
C ALA A 389 -40.48 -8.63 3.36
N ASP A 390 -39.73 -9.70 3.62
CA ASP A 390 -40.28 -11.05 3.88
C ASP A 390 -40.18 -11.47 5.36
N SER A 391 -41.13 -11.05 6.21
CA SER A 391 -41.32 -11.64 7.57
C SER A 391 -42.65 -11.34 8.27
N SER A 392 -43.80 -11.35 7.57
CA SER A 392 -45.12 -11.17 8.24
C SER A 392 -46.33 -11.90 7.63
N ALA A 393 -46.43 -13.22 7.82
CA ALA A 393 -47.71 -13.94 7.88
C ALA A 393 -47.56 -15.24 8.69
N ASN A 394 -48.59 -15.64 9.44
CA ASN A 394 -48.56 -16.79 10.36
C ASN A 394 -49.41 -17.97 9.84
N ALA A 395 -49.15 -19.17 10.36
CA ALA A 395 -49.79 -20.43 9.94
C ALA A 395 -51.27 -20.57 10.36
N GLY A 396 -52.03 -21.38 9.62
CA GLY A 396 -53.39 -21.77 10.00
C GLY A 396 -54.02 -22.86 9.12
N ALA A 397 -54.29 -24.01 9.74
CA ALA A 397 -55.23 -25.09 9.34
C ALA A 397 -55.10 -25.80 7.96
N ALA A 398 -55.01 -27.13 8.03
CA ALA A 398 -55.61 -28.06 7.05
C ALA A 398 -56.85 -28.71 7.71
N PRO A 399 -57.80 -29.32 6.96
CA PRO A 399 -57.60 -30.74 6.60
C PRO A 399 -58.28 -31.21 5.28
N ALA A 400 -58.06 -32.51 4.99
CA ALA A 400 -58.97 -33.43 4.28
C ALA A 400 -59.10 -33.43 2.73
N SER A 401 -58.47 -34.44 2.13
CA SER A 401 -59.13 -35.48 1.30
C SER A 401 -59.43 -35.28 -0.19
N ALA A 402 -58.66 -36.05 -0.99
CA ALA A 402 -59.13 -37.10 -1.92
C ALA A 402 -59.36 -36.83 -3.43
N SER A 403 -58.58 -37.61 -4.22
CA SER A 403 -58.93 -38.26 -5.50
C SER A 403 -59.10 -37.42 -6.79
N GLY A 404 -58.53 -37.89 -7.91
CA GLY A 404 -58.84 -37.34 -9.24
C GLY A 404 -57.74 -37.49 -10.32
N ALA A 405 -57.64 -38.65 -10.97
CA ALA A 405 -56.93 -38.88 -12.24
C ALA A 405 -57.49 -40.18 -12.89
N PRO A 406 -57.31 -40.48 -14.20
CA PRO A 406 -56.55 -39.76 -15.25
C PRO A 406 -57.39 -39.53 -16.54
N LEU A 407 -56.77 -39.63 -17.73
CA LEU A 407 -57.30 -39.55 -19.12
C LEU A 407 -57.51 -38.10 -19.66
N GLY A 408 -57.22 -37.78 -20.92
CA GLY A 408 -56.64 -38.59 -22.01
C GLY A 408 -56.19 -37.76 -23.25
N ALA A 409 -55.55 -38.44 -24.22
CA ALA A 409 -55.00 -37.93 -25.49
C ALA A 409 -56.03 -37.21 -26.40
N ASP A 410 -55.69 -36.41 -27.43
CA ASP A 410 -54.95 -36.81 -28.64
C ASP A 410 -54.66 -35.65 -29.64
N ASN A 411 -53.78 -35.91 -30.64
CA ASN A 411 -53.54 -35.22 -31.94
C ASN A 411 -53.24 -33.69 -32.01
N SER A 412 -52.21 -33.12 -32.68
CA SER A 412 -51.30 -33.45 -33.83
C SER A 412 -51.66 -32.77 -35.18
N VAL A 413 -50.60 -32.34 -35.92
CA VAL A 413 -50.43 -32.15 -37.40
C VAL A 413 -50.29 -30.72 -38.00
N ASN A 414 -49.12 -30.47 -38.64
CA ASN A 414 -48.70 -29.59 -39.78
C ASN A 414 -49.20 -28.13 -39.93
N SER A 415 -48.47 -27.17 -40.54
CA SER A 415 -47.47 -27.22 -41.64
C SER A 415 -46.33 -26.18 -41.43
N THR A 416 -45.10 -26.22 -42.00
CA THR A 416 -44.63 -26.23 -43.42
C THR A 416 -45.22 -25.09 -44.30
N GLU A 417 -44.48 -24.34 -45.14
CA GLU A 417 -43.05 -24.34 -45.55
C GLU A 417 -42.65 -22.97 -46.18
N ALA A 418 -41.42 -22.86 -46.73
CA ALA A 418 -40.97 -22.03 -47.87
C ALA A 418 -40.10 -20.76 -47.67
N THR A 419 -38.90 -20.85 -48.26
CA THR A 419 -37.95 -19.82 -48.76
C THR A 419 -37.30 -20.44 -50.03
N PRO A 420 -36.36 -19.83 -50.81
CA PRO A 420 -35.90 -18.44 -50.94
C PRO A 420 -35.78 -17.91 -52.42
N ALA A 421 -35.32 -16.67 -52.60
CA ALA A 421 -34.67 -16.14 -53.84
C ALA A 421 -33.70 -14.99 -53.42
N ILE A 422 -32.39 -14.98 -53.72
CA ILE A 422 -31.67 -14.80 -55.00
C ILE A 422 -31.71 -13.33 -55.51
N SER A 423 -30.81 -12.43 -55.05
CA SER A 423 -29.49 -12.03 -55.63
C SER A 423 -29.55 -10.64 -56.38
N PRO A 424 -28.50 -10.05 -56.99
CA PRO A 424 -27.83 -8.88 -56.38
C PRO A 424 -27.48 -7.70 -57.36
N ALA A 425 -26.54 -6.81 -56.94
CA ALA A 425 -25.74 -5.85 -57.74
C ALA A 425 -26.36 -4.45 -58.04
N VAL A 426 -25.64 -3.34 -58.37
CA VAL A 426 -24.22 -2.88 -58.22
C VAL A 426 -24.12 -1.36 -58.52
N HIS A 427 -23.25 -0.60 -57.83
CA HIS A 427 -22.83 0.81 -58.12
C HIS A 427 -23.96 1.88 -58.05
N GLU A 428 -23.73 3.20 -57.91
CA GLU A 428 -22.75 4.12 -58.52
C GLU A 428 -22.27 5.26 -57.56
N GLN A 429 -21.53 6.24 -58.09
CA GLN A 429 -21.07 7.49 -57.45
C GLN A 429 -22.25 8.49 -57.24
N GLN A 430 -22.15 9.73 -56.73
CA GLN A 430 -21.06 10.72 -56.77
C GLN A 430 -21.27 11.86 -55.74
N GLN A 431 -20.26 12.72 -55.59
CA GLN A 431 -20.22 13.97 -54.80
C GLN A 431 -21.00 15.13 -55.50
N PRO A 432 -21.17 16.35 -54.93
CA PRO A 432 -20.49 16.97 -53.76
C PRO A 432 -21.19 16.83 -52.41
#